data_AF-J0MPM3-F1
#
_entry.id   AF-J0MPM3-F1
#
_cell.length_a   1.000
_cell.length_b   1.000
_cell.length_c   1.000
_cell.angle_alpha   90.00
_cell.angle_beta   90.00
_cell.angle_gamma   90.00
#
_symmetry.space_group_name_H-M   'P 1'
#
loop_
_entity.id
_entity.type
_entity.pdbx_description
1 polymer ?
#
loop_
_entity_poly.entity_id
_entity_poly.type
_entity_poly.pdbx_seq_one_letter_code
_entity_poly.pdbx_strand_id
1 'polypeptide(L)'
;RPGPSKGRDWGAEDPVGRVERQALEAVLQHPALVIGAGFDELDGAAFTVPTHRAVHDAIRASGGLDEFTRILRSAEEHFGPGEEATAAATRRFVSQVLEAAGDYLAPAVSQLAVAPLPVADHERMRSYCRGVVAAMARVDLTRSLGQARAALQRMGEDDPGYAEAFRELMRLEQRRQNYTERD
;
A
#
# COMPACT_ATOMS: atom_id res chain seq x y z
N ARG A 1 0.47 -41.62 21.58
CA ARG A 1 0.74 -41.04 20.24
C ARG A 1 -0.40 -40.10 19.91
N PRO A 2 -0.19 -38.78 19.80
CA PRO A 2 -1.24 -37.87 19.35
C PRO A 2 -1.42 -38.04 17.83
N GLY A 3 -2.67 -38.13 17.38
CA GLY A 3 -3.03 -38.25 15.97
C GLY A 3 -2.74 -36.98 15.18
N PRO A 4 -2.70 -37.05 13.83
CA PRO A 4 -2.39 -35.90 13.00
C PRO A 4 -3.49 -34.85 13.15
N SER A 5 -3.14 -33.68 13.70
CA SER A 5 -3.96 -32.48 13.60
C SER A 5 -4.09 -32.14 12.12
N LYS A 6 -5.31 -32.21 11.58
CA LYS A 6 -5.63 -31.69 10.25
C LYS A 6 -5.29 -30.20 10.23
N GLY A 7 -4.13 -29.87 9.66
CA GLY A 7 -3.75 -28.50 9.34
C GLY A 7 -4.86 -27.88 8.51
N ARG A 8 -5.31 -26.70 8.95
CA ARG A 8 -6.30 -25.88 8.26
C ARG A 8 -5.93 -25.76 6.78
N ASP A 9 -6.95 -25.93 5.97
CA ASP A 9 -6.97 -25.83 4.52
C ASP A 9 -6.35 -24.48 4.07
N TRP A 10 -5.11 -24.50 3.59
CA TRP A 10 -4.44 -23.34 2.99
C TRP A 10 -4.73 -23.23 1.48
N GLY A 11 -5.80 -23.86 1.00
CA GLY A 11 -6.30 -23.74 -0.36
C GLY A 11 -7.26 -22.57 -0.51
N ALA A 12 -6.95 -21.68 -1.47
CA ALA A 12 -7.84 -20.68 -2.09
C ALA A 12 -7.99 -19.29 -1.46
N GLU A 13 -6.95 -18.73 -0.83
CA GLU A 13 -6.83 -17.25 -0.89
C GLU A 13 -6.28 -16.91 -2.29
N ASP A 14 -7.09 -16.23 -3.11
CA ASP A 14 -6.73 -15.73 -4.43
C ASP A 14 -5.38 -15.00 -4.37
N PRO A 15 -4.38 -15.34 -5.22
CA PRO A 15 -3.07 -14.71 -5.18
C PRO A 15 -3.10 -13.18 -5.21
N VAL A 16 -4.06 -12.57 -5.91
CA VAL A 16 -4.21 -11.11 -5.96
C VAL A 16 -4.64 -10.57 -4.60
N GLY A 17 -5.70 -11.13 -4.00
CA GLY A 17 -6.16 -10.76 -2.67
C GLY A 17 -5.06 -10.91 -1.60
N ARG A 18 -4.19 -11.92 -1.74
CA ARG A 18 -3.04 -12.11 -0.84
C ARG A 18 -2.01 -10.97 -0.95
N VAL A 19 -1.68 -10.53 -2.17
CA VAL A 19 -0.72 -9.43 -2.38
C VAL A 19 -1.27 -8.11 -1.83
N GLU A 20 -2.55 -7.82 -2.08
CA GLU A 20 -3.23 -6.64 -1.52
C GLU A 20 -3.20 -6.64 0.01
N ARG A 21 -3.53 -7.79 0.63
CA ARG A 21 -3.48 -7.95 2.08
C ARG A 21 -2.07 -7.69 2.62
N GLN A 22 -1.05 -8.31 2.02
CA GLN A 22 0.35 -8.16 2.44
C GLN A 22 0.85 -6.73 2.30
N ALA A 23 0.43 -6.00 1.25
CA ALA A 23 0.79 -4.59 1.10
C ALA A 23 0.17 -3.73 2.22
N LEU A 24 -1.10 -3.97 2.57
CA LEU A 24 -1.76 -3.26 3.67
C LEU A 24 -1.15 -3.60 5.04
N GLU A 25 -0.80 -4.87 5.27
CA GLU A 25 -0.09 -5.31 6.48
C GLU A 25 1.26 -4.61 6.60
N ALA A 26 2.05 -4.56 5.52
CA ALA A 26 3.33 -3.85 5.49
C ALA A 26 3.19 -2.36 5.81
N VAL A 27 2.15 -1.70 5.28
CA VAL A 27 1.89 -0.27 5.51
C VAL A 27 1.44 0.02 6.93
N LEU A 28 0.56 -0.82 7.50
CA LEU A 28 0.04 -0.61 8.85
C LEU A 28 1.05 -1.00 9.94
N GLN A 29 1.87 -2.02 9.69
CA GLN A 29 2.83 -2.54 10.68
C GLN A 29 4.22 -1.89 10.57
N HIS A 30 4.65 -1.56 9.34
CA HIS A 30 5.98 -1.02 9.08
C HIS A 30 5.96 0.18 8.10
N PRO A 31 5.16 1.23 8.38
CA PRO A 31 5.00 2.38 7.48
C PRO A 31 6.34 3.04 7.10
N ALA A 32 7.28 3.16 8.05
CA ALA A 32 8.61 3.71 7.80
C ALA A 32 9.43 2.96 6.72
N LEU A 33 9.21 1.65 6.55
CA LEU A 33 9.96 0.84 5.59
C LEU A 33 9.44 1.00 4.15
N VAL A 34 8.16 1.34 4.01
CA VAL A 34 7.46 1.41 2.73
C VAL A 34 7.34 2.83 2.17
N ILE A 35 7.85 3.85 2.86
CA ILE A 35 7.97 5.21 2.33
C ILE A 35 8.70 5.17 0.98
N GLY A 36 8.09 5.78 -0.03
CA GLY A 36 8.62 5.84 -1.39
C GLY A 36 8.66 4.48 -2.12
N ALA A 37 7.99 3.45 -1.60
CA ALA A 37 7.83 2.16 -2.30
C ALA A 37 6.65 2.14 -3.28
N GLY A 38 5.86 3.22 -3.34
CA GLY A 38 4.77 3.39 -4.31
C GLY A 38 3.36 3.37 -3.76
N PHE A 39 3.19 3.21 -2.45
CA PHE A 39 1.87 3.07 -1.85
C PHE A 39 0.98 4.30 -2.05
N ASP A 40 1.49 5.51 -1.82
CA ASP A 40 0.70 6.76 -1.93
C ASP A 40 0.24 7.06 -3.37
N GLU A 41 0.84 6.36 -4.34
CA GLU A 41 0.54 6.49 -5.76
C GLU A 41 -0.52 5.47 -6.22
N LEU A 42 -0.96 4.55 -5.36
CA LEU A 42 -2.05 3.61 -5.61
C LEU A 42 -3.40 4.32 -5.46
N ASP A 43 -4.32 4.07 -6.38
CA ASP A 43 -5.72 4.46 -6.21
C ASP A 43 -6.57 3.28 -5.69
N GLY A 44 -7.82 3.54 -5.34
CA GLY A 44 -8.71 2.47 -4.86
C GLY A 44 -8.97 1.39 -5.91
N ALA A 45 -8.79 1.68 -7.21
CA ALA A 45 -8.97 0.72 -8.27
C ALA A 45 -7.79 -0.27 -8.41
N ALA A 46 -6.67 -0.01 -7.73
CA ALA A 46 -5.60 -0.98 -7.52
C ALA A 46 -6.00 -2.15 -6.61
N PHE A 47 -7.05 -1.97 -5.80
CA PHE A 47 -7.56 -2.98 -4.87
C PHE A 47 -8.83 -3.62 -5.42
N THR A 48 -8.79 -4.92 -5.66
CA THR A 48 -9.89 -5.74 -6.16
C THR A 48 -10.81 -6.22 -5.04
N VAL A 49 -10.25 -6.48 -3.85
CA VAL A 49 -11.03 -6.87 -2.67
C VAL A 49 -11.67 -5.62 -2.05
N PRO A 50 -13.02 -5.54 -1.95
CA PRO A 50 -13.70 -4.34 -1.46
C PRO A 50 -13.25 -3.87 -0.07
N THR A 51 -13.00 -4.83 0.83
CA THR A 51 -12.50 -4.51 2.19
C THR A 51 -11.10 -3.92 2.16
N HIS A 52 -10.19 -4.44 1.32
CA HIS A 52 -8.84 -3.89 1.19
C HIS A 52 -8.87 -2.48 0.60
N ARG A 53 -9.72 -2.26 -0.40
CA ARG A 53 -9.97 -0.92 -0.95
C ARG A 53 -10.43 0.06 0.12
N ALA A 54 -11.41 -0.34 0.94
CA ALA A 54 -11.91 0.50 2.02
C ALA A 54 -10.82 0.82 3.06
N VAL A 55 -9.94 -0.14 3.38
CA VAL A 55 -8.80 0.10 4.28
C VAL A 55 -7.80 1.08 3.66
N HIS A 56 -7.47 0.91 2.38
CA HIS A 56 -6.63 1.85 1.66
C HIS A 56 -7.23 3.26 1.64
N ASP A 57 -8.53 3.39 1.39
CA ASP A 57 -9.22 4.68 1.39
C ASP A 57 -9.20 5.32 2.78
N ALA A 58 -9.34 4.54 3.86
CA ALA A 58 -9.17 5.02 5.23
C ALA A 58 -7.74 5.53 5.51
N ILE A 59 -6.72 4.82 5.02
CA ILE A 59 -5.31 5.27 5.11
C ILE A 59 -5.10 6.58 4.35
N ARG A 60 -5.68 6.71 3.15
CA ARG A 60 -5.61 7.98 2.38
C ARG A 60 -6.36 9.11 3.09
N ALA A 61 -7.53 8.82 3.67
CA ALA A 61 -8.32 9.78 4.43
C ALA A 61 -7.61 10.26 5.70
N SER A 62 -6.75 9.43 6.31
CA SER A 62 -5.89 9.84 7.41
C SER A 62 -4.62 10.60 6.96
N GLY A 63 -4.43 10.87 5.66
CA GLY A 63 -3.29 11.60 5.12
C GLY A 63 -2.13 10.74 4.59
N GLY A 64 -2.31 9.42 4.51
CA GLY A 64 -1.32 8.51 3.89
C GLY A 64 0.02 8.43 4.62
N LEU A 65 1.08 8.04 3.91
CA LEU A 65 2.43 7.92 4.49
C LEU A 65 3.09 9.29 4.73
N ASP A 66 2.58 10.37 4.13
CA ASP A 66 3.01 11.73 4.41
C ASP A 66 2.64 12.14 5.85
N GLU A 67 1.42 11.82 6.28
CA GLU A 67 1.01 12.02 7.68
C GLU A 67 1.84 11.16 8.64
N PHE A 68 2.12 9.89 8.29
CA PHE A 68 3.02 9.06 9.08
C PHE A 68 4.40 9.72 9.22
N THR A 69 4.96 10.27 8.15
CA THR A 69 6.26 10.97 8.17
C THR A 69 6.23 12.17 9.12
N ARG A 70 5.12 12.91 9.17
CA ARG A 70 4.93 14.03 10.10
C ARG A 70 4.85 13.55 11.55
N ILE A 71 4.11 12.47 11.81
CA ILE A 71 4.00 11.85 13.14
C ILE A 71 5.37 11.34 13.60
N LEU A 72 6.11 10.66 12.73
CA LEU A 72 7.43 10.14 13.04
C LEU A 72 8.38 11.26 13.47
N ARG A 73 8.45 12.36 12.71
CA ARG A 73 9.27 13.51 13.08
C ARG A 73 8.93 14.05 14.48
N SER A 74 7.64 14.19 14.79
CA SER A 74 7.19 14.64 16.11
C SER A 74 7.54 13.65 17.22
N ALA A 75 7.49 12.34 16.95
CA ALA A 75 7.92 11.32 17.90
C ALA A 75 9.45 11.36 18.10
N GLU A 76 10.24 11.56 17.06
CA GLU A 76 11.70 11.69 17.14
C GLU A 76 12.13 12.93 17.92
N GLU A 77 11.39 14.04 17.84
CA GLU A 77 11.62 15.23 18.67
C GLU A 77 11.42 14.95 20.17
N HIS A 78 10.56 13.99 20.52
CA HIS A 78 10.25 13.65 21.91
C HIS A 78 11.12 12.52 22.47
N PHE A 79 11.26 11.42 21.74
CA PHE A 79 11.97 10.21 22.17
C PHE A 79 13.41 10.13 21.66
N GLY A 80 13.79 10.99 20.71
CA GLY A 80 14.98 10.81 19.89
C GLY A 80 14.74 9.86 18.70
N PRO A 81 15.62 9.87 17.69
CA PRO A 81 15.52 8.94 16.56
C PRO A 81 15.77 7.50 17.01
N GLY A 82 14.92 6.57 16.57
CA GLY A 82 15.10 5.15 16.88
C GLY A 82 13.81 4.34 16.91
N GLU A 83 13.92 3.14 17.49
CA GLU A 83 12.84 2.16 17.56
C GLU A 83 11.64 2.66 18.38
N GLU A 84 11.88 3.37 19.49
CA GLU A 84 10.82 3.90 20.35
C GLU A 84 9.96 4.96 19.62
N ALA A 85 10.61 5.92 18.95
CA ALA A 85 9.91 6.91 18.13
C ALA A 85 9.13 6.25 16.99
N THR A 86 9.74 5.26 16.32
CA THR A 86 9.09 4.50 15.23
C THR A 86 7.86 3.75 15.72
N ALA A 87 7.97 3.07 16.87
CA ALA A 87 6.87 2.32 17.46
C ALA A 87 5.74 3.25 17.94
N ALA A 88 6.08 4.39 18.56
CA ALA A 88 5.11 5.40 18.96
C ALA A 88 4.37 6.00 17.76
N ALA A 89 5.10 6.33 16.70
CA ALA A 89 4.52 6.87 15.47
C ALA A 89 3.61 5.86 14.78
N THR A 90 4.02 4.58 14.70
CA THR A 90 3.23 3.52 14.09
C THR A 90 1.90 3.31 14.84
N ARG A 91 1.93 3.26 16.19
CA ARG A 91 0.70 3.17 16.99
C ARG A 91 -0.22 4.37 16.75
N ARG A 92 0.32 5.58 16.72
CA ARG A 92 -0.45 6.82 16.49
C ARG A 92 -1.10 6.83 15.11
N PHE A 93 -0.36 6.39 14.09
CA PHE A 93 -0.84 6.28 12.72
C PHE A 93 -1.98 5.25 12.62
N VAL A 94 -1.82 4.04 13.17
CA VAL A 94 -2.89 3.03 13.19
C VAL A 94 -4.14 3.55 13.90
N SER A 95 -4.00 4.28 15.02
CA SER A 95 -5.15 4.93 15.69
C SER A 95 -5.90 5.89 14.76
N GLN A 96 -5.16 6.70 14.01
CA GLN A 96 -5.72 7.65 13.04
C GLN A 96 -6.45 6.94 11.88
N VAL A 97 -5.88 5.84 11.39
CA VAL A 97 -6.52 5.01 10.37
C VAL A 97 -7.80 4.37 10.92
N LEU A 98 -7.79 3.88 12.17
CA LEU A 98 -8.98 3.34 12.83
C LEU A 98 -10.09 4.39 12.99
N GLU A 99 -9.72 5.62 13.38
CA GLU A 99 -10.64 6.76 13.45
C GLU A 99 -11.27 7.06 12.08
N ALA A 100 -10.48 7.07 11.01
CA ALA A 100 -10.97 7.29 9.64
C ALA A 100 -11.82 6.12 9.11
N ALA A 101 -11.49 4.89 9.50
CA ALA A 101 -12.18 3.66 9.10
C ALA A 101 -13.58 3.52 9.72
N GLY A 102 -13.76 4.03 10.95
CA GLY A 102 -14.98 3.88 11.73
C GLY A 102 -15.26 2.44 12.18
N ASP A 103 -16.31 2.27 12.98
CA ASP A 103 -16.60 1.02 13.70
C ASP A 103 -16.74 -0.21 12.80
N TYR A 104 -17.28 -0.03 11.60
CA TYR A 104 -17.51 -1.13 10.66
C TYR A 104 -16.21 -1.74 10.12
N LEU A 105 -15.21 -0.90 9.83
CA LEU A 105 -13.96 -1.32 9.21
C LEU A 105 -12.83 -1.54 10.23
N ALA A 106 -13.00 -1.04 11.46
CA ALA A 106 -12.03 -1.19 12.55
C ALA A 106 -11.54 -2.64 12.77
N PRO A 107 -12.39 -3.69 12.75
CA PRO A 107 -11.92 -5.06 12.91
C PRO A 107 -10.96 -5.51 11.79
N ALA A 108 -11.16 -5.05 10.55
CA ALA A 108 -10.30 -5.38 9.42
C ALA A 108 -8.94 -4.68 9.55
N VAL A 109 -8.94 -3.38 9.90
CA VAL A 109 -7.70 -2.62 10.15
C VAL A 109 -6.90 -3.23 11.30
N SER A 110 -7.56 -3.57 12.41
CA SER A 110 -6.90 -4.22 13.56
C SER A 110 -6.28 -5.56 13.20
N GLN A 111 -6.97 -6.39 12.39
CA GLN A 111 -6.40 -7.66 11.93
C GLN A 111 -5.15 -7.45 11.09
N LEU A 112 -5.18 -6.53 10.12
CA LEU A 112 -4.04 -6.23 9.25
C LEU A 112 -2.87 -5.61 10.03
N ALA A 113 -3.15 -4.83 11.08
CA ALA A 113 -2.12 -4.18 11.90
C ALA A 113 -1.36 -5.14 12.84
N VAL A 114 -1.79 -6.41 12.96
CA VAL A 114 -1.14 -7.39 13.85
C VAL A 114 -0.92 -8.76 13.19
N ALA A 115 -1.35 -8.94 11.94
CA ALA A 115 -1.21 -10.19 11.23
C ALA A 115 0.27 -10.60 11.12
N PRO A 116 0.61 -11.88 11.37
CA PRO A 116 2.00 -12.32 11.29
C PRO A 116 2.52 -12.21 9.85
N LEU A 117 3.59 -11.46 9.66
CA LEU A 117 4.28 -11.36 8.38
C LEU A 117 5.09 -12.64 8.10
N PRO A 118 5.23 -13.06 6.83
CA PRO A 118 5.93 -14.30 6.47
C PRO A 118 7.45 -14.24 6.64
N VAL A 119 7.98 -13.11 7.10
CA VAL A 119 9.40 -12.88 7.36
C VAL A 119 9.56 -12.54 8.85
N ALA A 120 10.35 -13.34 9.56
CA ALA A 120 10.61 -13.13 10.99
C ALA A 120 11.90 -12.33 11.27
N ASP A 121 12.73 -12.16 10.25
CA ASP A 121 14.06 -11.58 10.37
C ASP A 121 14.05 -10.08 10.01
N HIS A 122 14.55 -9.26 10.92
CA HIS A 122 14.58 -7.80 10.77
C HIS A 122 15.39 -7.36 9.54
N GLU A 123 16.46 -8.07 9.18
CA GLU A 123 17.28 -7.70 8.01
C GLU A 123 16.50 -7.84 6.69
N ARG A 124 15.65 -8.87 6.60
CA ARG A 124 14.81 -9.14 5.42
C ARG A 124 13.46 -8.42 5.45
N MET A 125 13.04 -7.91 6.61
CA MET A 125 11.75 -7.23 6.75
C MET A 125 11.63 -6.03 5.80
N ARG A 126 12.71 -5.24 5.66
CA ARG A 126 12.73 -4.07 4.78
C ARG A 126 12.53 -4.45 3.31
N SER A 127 13.29 -5.43 2.80
CA SER A 127 13.18 -5.85 1.40
C SER A 127 11.81 -6.49 1.13
N TYR A 128 11.29 -7.27 2.08
CA TYR A 128 9.95 -7.83 1.99
C TYR A 128 8.86 -6.75 1.88
N CYS A 129 8.79 -5.84 2.86
CA CYS A 129 7.76 -4.79 2.89
C CYS A 129 7.80 -3.91 1.64
N ARG A 130 9.00 -3.50 1.22
CA ARG A 130 9.16 -2.71 -0.01
C ARG A 130 8.79 -3.50 -1.25
N GLY A 131 9.19 -4.76 -1.33
CA GLY A 131 8.93 -5.64 -2.46
C GLY A 131 7.43 -5.86 -2.71
N VAL A 132 6.65 -6.13 -1.66
CA VAL A 132 5.19 -6.34 -1.81
C VAL A 132 4.47 -5.08 -2.26
N VAL A 133 4.81 -3.92 -1.68
CA VAL A 133 4.21 -2.62 -2.09
C VAL A 133 4.62 -2.25 -3.52
N ALA A 134 5.90 -2.39 -3.86
CA ALA A 134 6.40 -2.08 -5.20
C ALA A 134 5.82 -3.04 -6.26
N ALA A 135 5.61 -4.32 -5.94
CA ALA A 135 4.92 -5.25 -6.82
C ALA A 135 3.49 -4.79 -7.12
N MET A 136 2.75 -4.36 -6.11
CA MET A 136 1.40 -3.81 -6.28
C MET A 136 1.41 -2.54 -7.13
N ALA A 137 2.32 -1.59 -6.87
CA ALA A 137 2.48 -0.37 -7.65
C ALA A 137 2.80 -0.63 -9.13
N ARG A 138 3.66 -1.60 -9.44
CA ARG A 138 3.98 -1.99 -10.82
C ARG A 138 2.78 -2.57 -11.57
N VAL A 139 1.98 -3.40 -10.90
CA VAL A 139 0.76 -3.98 -11.50
C VAL A 139 -0.26 -2.89 -11.79
N ASP A 140 -0.54 -2.00 -10.84
CA ASP A 140 -1.45 -0.89 -11.08
C ASP A 140 -0.96 0.05 -12.18
N LEU A 141 0.32 0.40 -12.19
CA LEU A 141 0.91 1.25 -13.21
C LEU A 141 0.78 0.65 -14.62
N THR A 142 0.96 -0.65 -14.76
CA THR A 142 0.79 -1.36 -16.03
C THR A 142 -0.65 -1.27 -16.52
N ARG A 143 -1.62 -1.47 -15.62
CA ARG A 143 -3.05 -1.34 -15.90
C ARG A 143 -3.41 0.09 -16.32
N SER A 144 -2.96 1.09 -15.55
CA SER A 144 -3.23 2.51 -15.79
C SER A 144 -2.64 3.00 -17.11
N LEU A 145 -1.43 2.55 -17.47
CA LEU A 145 -0.83 2.82 -18.80
C LEU A 145 -1.68 2.25 -19.94
N GLY A 146 -2.15 1.01 -19.79
CA GLY A 146 -3.04 0.39 -20.77
C GLY A 146 -4.35 1.18 -20.95
N GLN A 147 -4.96 1.60 -19.85
CA GLN A 147 -6.19 2.40 -19.86
C GLN A 147 -5.98 3.77 -20.50
N ALA A 148 -4.90 4.49 -20.14
CA ALA A 148 -4.57 5.79 -20.70
C ALA A 148 -4.31 5.73 -22.21
N ARG A 149 -3.55 4.72 -22.68
CA ARG A 149 -3.32 4.49 -24.12
C ARG A 149 -4.62 4.18 -24.86
N ALA A 150 -5.46 3.29 -24.31
CA ALA A 150 -6.74 2.93 -24.91
C ALA A 150 -7.71 4.12 -24.95
N ALA A 151 -7.67 5.01 -23.95
CA ALA A 151 -8.44 6.24 -23.94
C ALA A 151 -8.01 7.18 -25.06
N LEU A 152 -6.71 7.46 -25.17
CA LEU A 152 -6.14 8.30 -26.23
C LEU A 152 -6.44 7.79 -27.64
N GLN A 153 -6.33 6.47 -27.87
CA GLN A 153 -6.63 5.86 -29.18
C GLN A 153 -8.09 6.04 -29.65
N ARG A 154 -9.02 6.29 -28.72
CA ARG A 154 -10.43 6.54 -29.04
C ARG A 154 -10.74 8.01 -29.28
N MET A 155 -9.83 8.92 -28.90
CA MET A 155 -10.01 10.36 -29.05
C MET A 155 -9.48 10.80 -30.41
N GLY A 156 -10.19 11.73 -31.06
CA GLY A 156 -9.63 12.45 -32.21
C GLY A 156 -8.56 13.44 -31.73
N GLU A 157 -7.60 13.78 -32.59
CA GLU A 157 -6.56 14.77 -32.24
C GLU A 157 -7.13 16.16 -31.93
N ASP A 158 -8.28 16.50 -32.52
CA ASP A 158 -9.02 17.74 -32.27
C ASP A 158 -9.89 17.70 -31.00
N ASP A 159 -9.90 16.58 -30.27
CA ASP A 159 -10.66 16.46 -29.02
C ASP A 159 -10.08 17.40 -27.96
N PRO A 160 -10.87 18.31 -27.35
CA PRO A 160 -10.41 19.22 -26.31
C PRO A 160 -9.72 18.52 -25.12
N GLY A 161 -10.07 17.27 -24.83
CA GLY A 161 -9.47 16.45 -23.78
C GLY A 161 -8.19 15.71 -24.16
N TYR A 162 -7.81 15.70 -25.45
CA TYR A 162 -6.64 14.93 -25.93
C TYR A 162 -5.36 15.35 -25.22
N ALA A 163 -5.11 16.65 -25.10
CA ALA A 163 -3.91 17.18 -24.47
C ALA A 163 -3.80 16.78 -22.99
N GLU A 164 -4.91 16.66 -22.28
CA GLU A 164 -4.93 16.21 -20.88
C GLU A 164 -4.66 14.71 -20.76
N ALA A 165 -5.34 13.89 -21.56
CA ALA A 165 -5.11 12.46 -21.61
C ALA A 165 -3.65 12.12 -22.00
N PHE A 166 -3.05 12.89 -22.91
CA PHE A 166 -1.65 12.74 -23.30
C PHE A 166 -0.70 13.11 -22.17
N ARG A 167 -0.94 14.20 -21.44
CA ARG A 167 -0.14 14.57 -20.26
C ARG A 167 -0.20 13.48 -19.19
N GLU A 168 -1.38 12.90 -18.96
CA GLU A 168 -1.53 11.82 -17.97
C GLU A 168 -0.77 10.56 -18.40
N LEU A 169 -0.84 10.17 -19.68
CA LEU A 169 -0.04 9.07 -20.21
C LEU A 169 1.46 9.32 -19.98
N MET A 170 1.96 10.52 -20.29
CA MET A 170 3.37 10.86 -20.10
C MET A 170 3.78 10.85 -18.62
N ARG A 171 2.90 11.28 -17.70
CA ARG A 171 3.12 11.19 -16.25
C ARG A 171 3.29 9.73 -15.79
N LEU A 172 2.45 8.84 -16.29
CA LEU A 172 2.53 7.41 -16.00
C LEU A 172 3.80 6.77 -16.62
N GLU A 173 4.21 7.20 -17.82
CA GLU A 173 5.45 6.73 -18.45
C GLU A 173 6.70 7.14 -17.67
N GLN A 174 6.76 8.40 -17.21
CA GLN A 174 7.86 8.87 -16.36
C GLN A 174 7.91 8.08 -15.05
N ARG A 175 6.75 7.81 -14.44
CA ARG A 175 6.66 6.98 -13.24
C ARG A 175 7.21 5.57 -13.51
N ARG A 176 6.90 4.97 -14.66
CA ARG A 176 7.42 3.64 -15.04
C ARG A 176 8.95 3.63 -15.15
N GLN A 177 9.54 4.65 -15.77
CA GLN A 177 11.00 4.77 -15.86
C GLN A 177 11.64 4.82 -14.46
N ASN A 178 11.07 5.59 -13.54
CA ASN A 178 11.57 5.71 -12.17
C ASN A 178 11.54 4.37 -11.41
N TYR A 179 10.58 3.46 -11.69
CA TYR A 179 10.56 2.13 -11.10
C TYR A 179 11.63 1.21 -11.68
N THR A 180 11.82 1.23 -13.01
CA THR A 180 12.86 0.43 -13.66
C THR A 180 14.27 0.82 -13.23
N GLU A 181 14.52 2.11 -12.97
CA GLU A 181 15.82 2.60 -12.51
C GLU A 181 16.11 2.30 -11.02
N ARG A 182 15.07 1.95 -10.25
CA ARG A 182 15.16 1.63 -8.81
C ARG A 182 15.31 0.13 -8.52
N ASP A 183 15.06 -0.72 -9.51
CA ASP A 183 15.24 -2.18 -9.48
C ASP A 183 16.69 -2.56 -9.87
#